data_AF-A0A183DZB6-F1
#
_entry.id   AF-A0A183DZB6-F1
#
_cell.length_a   1.000
_cell.length_b   1.000
_cell.length_c   1.000
_cell.angle_alpha   90.00
_cell.angle_beta   90.00
_cell.angle_gamma   90.00
#
_symmetry.space_group_name_H-M   'P 1'
#
loop_
_entity.id
_entity.type
_entity.pdbx_description
1 polymer ?
#
loop_
_entity_poly.entity_id
_entity_poly.type
_entity_poly.pdbx_seq_one_letter_code
_entity_poly.pdbx_strand_id
1 'polypeptide(L)'
;MQRQIKTSTLIAADVLAYSLQYRSIIRSTLSTIPSGSDCELKAELTAVELIWSLAEAIFIRTERHSIVFDLMEWARSCLAHTPYVDEITNLLRADKIQLLDKSHFWKQIILFVLSGMFNSAATFLDTCGKLTQDNAMKQLSQVLSKLNMDMLNDDNSTEDFITAQKKVQKMCRSGTFQSSEEAQNVALIIAGDVEAIKSAAANLENWFELVPPYLFFAQPRATLPQLRDIVKVSYFD
;
A
#
# COMPACT_ATOMS: atom_id res chain seq x y z
N MET A 1 -27.16 27.05 37.12
CA MET A 1 -27.99 26.56 35.99
C MET A 1 -28.06 27.75 35.02
N GLN A 2 -27.41 27.81 33.86
CA GLN A 2 -27.22 26.87 32.75
C GLN A 2 -25.82 27.10 32.12
N ARG A 3 -25.05 26.04 31.85
CA ARG A 3 -23.97 26.13 30.84
C ARG A 3 -24.68 26.18 29.49
N GLN A 4 -24.72 27.36 28.86
CA GLN A 4 -25.03 27.45 27.45
C GLN A 4 -23.94 26.71 26.68
N ILE A 5 -24.21 25.46 26.31
CA ILE A 5 -23.44 24.79 25.28
C ILE A 5 -23.81 25.53 24.00
N LYS A 6 -22.94 26.46 23.57
CA LYS A 6 -22.94 26.94 22.20
C LYS A 6 -22.72 25.70 21.34
N THR A 7 -23.78 25.20 20.70
CA THR A 7 -23.68 24.24 19.62
C THR A 7 -23.06 24.97 18.44
N SER A 8 -21.74 25.12 18.45
CA SER A 8 -20.99 25.52 17.27
C SER A 8 -21.20 24.43 16.24
N THR A 9 -21.81 24.77 15.10
CA THR A 9 -21.95 23.85 13.98
C THR A 9 -20.55 23.53 13.46
N LEU A 10 -20.03 22.35 13.79
CA LEU A 10 -18.75 21.87 13.29
C LEU A 10 -18.87 21.66 11.78
N ILE A 11 -18.00 22.31 11.00
CA ILE A 11 -17.87 22.00 9.58
C ILE A 11 -16.88 20.85 9.38
N ALA A 12 -16.93 20.16 8.24
CA ALA A 12 -16.07 19.01 7.96
C ALA A 12 -14.57 19.30 8.17
N ALA A 13 -14.14 20.52 7.85
CA ALA A 13 -12.77 20.97 8.08
C ALA A 13 -12.38 21.00 9.57
N ASP A 14 -13.31 21.40 10.44
CA ASP A 14 -13.08 21.41 11.90
C ASP A 14 -12.97 19.97 12.43
N VAL A 15 -13.84 19.08 11.97
CA VAL A 15 -13.83 17.66 12.36
C VAL A 15 -12.50 17.00 11.96
N LEU A 16 -12.02 17.25 10.73
CA LEU A 16 -10.72 16.78 10.28
C LEU A 16 -9.58 17.35 11.13
N ALA A 17 -9.60 18.65 11.43
CA ALA A 17 -8.58 19.28 12.26
C ALA A 17 -8.52 18.67 13.68
N TYR A 18 -9.68 18.42 14.30
CA TYR A 18 -9.73 17.76 15.61
C TYR A 18 -9.26 16.31 15.55
N SER A 19 -9.61 15.58 14.50
CA SER A 19 -9.14 14.21 14.29
C SER A 19 -7.60 14.13 14.17
N LEU A 20 -7.01 15.03 13.37
CA LEU A 20 -5.56 15.12 13.23
C LEU A 20 -4.86 15.49 14.55
N GLN A 21 -5.44 16.41 15.32
CA GLN A 21 -4.93 16.76 16.65
C GLN A 21 -4.98 15.58 17.62
N TYR A 22 -6.10 14.84 17.65
CA TYR A 22 -6.26 13.65 18.49
C TYR A 22 -5.19 12.59 18.17
N ARG A 23 -4.96 12.29 16.89
CA ARG A 23 -3.91 11.36 16.45
C ARG A 23 -2.51 11.85 16.82
N SER A 24 -2.24 13.15 16.68
CA SER A 24 -0.96 13.75 17.06
C SER A 24 -0.68 13.55 18.56
N ILE A 25 -1.69 13.73 19.41
CA ILE A 25 -1.56 13.50 20.86
C ILE A 25 -1.28 12.03 21.16
N ILE A 26 -1.98 11.08 20.51
CA ILE A 26 -1.70 9.64 20.68
C ILE A 26 -0.26 9.31 20.28
N ARG A 27 0.18 9.76 19.10
CA ARG A 27 1.55 9.52 18.60
C ARG A 27 2.62 10.14 19.48
N SER A 28 2.39 11.35 19.98
CA SER A 28 3.27 11.99 20.94
C SER A 28 3.35 11.17 22.23
N THR A 29 2.22 10.69 22.74
CA THR A 29 2.18 9.82 23.93
C THR A 29 2.91 8.50 23.69
N LEU A 30 2.71 7.85 22.54
CA LEU A 30 3.45 6.64 22.16
C LEU A 30 4.97 6.86 22.13
N SER A 31 5.42 8.03 21.68
CA SER A 31 6.85 8.37 21.60
C SER A 31 7.50 8.63 22.97
N THR A 32 6.71 8.97 24.00
CA THR A 32 7.23 9.20 25.35
C THR A 32 7.30 7.93 26.18
N ILE A 33 6.62 6.85 25.77
CA ILE A 33 6.68 5.54 26.44
C ILE A 33 8.05 4.90 26.19
N PRO A 34 8.86 4.65 27.24
CA PRO A 34 10.17 4.04 27.09
C PRO A 34 10.13 2.66 26.42
N SER A 35 11.12 2.39 25.57
CA SER A 35 11.37 1.08 24.97
C SER A 35 11.75 0.06 26.04
N GLY A 36 10.76 -0.62 26.63
CA GLY A 36 10.96 -1.63 27.68
C GLY A 36 9.98 -1.54 28.86
N SER A 37 9.19 -0.48 28.97
CA SER A 37 8.07 -0.36 29.91
C SER A 37 6.73 -0.56 29.22
N ASP A 38 5.77 -1.12 29.95
CA ASP A 38 4.33 -1.18 29.62
C ASP A 38 4.00 -1.51 28.16
N CYS A 39 4.37 -2.74 27.76
CA CYS A 39 4.12 -3.28 26.43
C CYS A 39 2.61 -3.31 26.09
N GLU A 40 1.77 -3.51 27.10
CA GLU A 40 0.32 -3.56 26.97
C GLU A 40 -0.26 -2.19 26.59
N LEU A 41 0.05 -1.14 27.36
CA LEU A 41 -0.40 0.23 27.05
C LEU A 41 0.07 0.69 25.66
N LYS A 42 1.31 0.33 25.28
CA LYS A 42 1.85 0.67 23.95
C LYS A 42 1.06 -0.03 22.85
N ALA A 43 0.76 -1.32 23.00
CA ALA A 43 -0.03 -2.08 22.04
C ALA A 43 -1.46 -1.51 21.92
N GLU A 44 -2.11 -1.18 23.04
CA GLU A 44 -3.43 -0.57 23.05
C GLU A 44 -3.46 0.77 22.33
N LEU A 45 -2.53 1.68 22.65
CA LEU A 45 -2.46 2.99 22.01
C LEU A 45 -2.14 2.89 20.51
N THR A 46 -1.30 1.94 20.10
CA THR A 46 -1.05 1.65 18.68
C THR A 46 -2.32 1.16 18.00
N ALA A 47 -3.09 0.25 18.62
CA ALA A 47 -4.36 -0.21 18.07
C ALA A 47 -5.38 0.93 17.95
N VAL A 48 -5.48 1.81 18.96
CA VAL A 48 -6.34 2.99 18.93
C VAL A 48 -5.94 3.94 17.80
N GLU A 49 -4.64 4.21 17.62
CA GLU A 49 -4.15 5.06 16.53
C GLU A 49 -4.48 4.46 15.16
N LEU A 50 -4.31 3.15 15.00
CA LEU A 50 -4.59 2.44 13.75
C LEU A 50 -6.09 2.44 13.41
N ILE A 51 -6.96 2.13 14.38
CA ILE A 51 -8.41 2.15 14.19
C ILE A 51 -8.89 3.57 13.88
N TRP A 52 -8.40 4.57 14.63
CA TRP A 52 -8.81 5.95 14.43
C TRP A 52 -8.33 6.50 13.09
N SER A 53 -7.11 6.18 12.68
CA SER A 53 -6.58 6.59 11.38
C SER A 53 -7.35 5.99 10.21
N LEU A 54 -7.83 4.74 10.34
CA LEU A 54 -8.70 4.11 9.36
C LEU A 54 -10.08 4.79 9.32
N ALA A 55 -10.67 5.05 10.49
CA ALA A 55 -11.95 5.77 10.56
C ALA A 55 -11.84 7.18 9.96
N GLU A 56 -10.73 7.88 10.20
CA GLU A 56 -10.42 9.16 9.58
C GLU A 56 -10.35 9.05 8.06
N ALA A 57 -9.67 8.01 7.54
CA ALA A 57 -9.54 7.76 6.11
C ALA A 57 -10.88 7.46 5.41
N ILE A 58 -11.79 6.75 6.08
CA ILE A 58 -13.06 6.33 5.49
C ILE A 58 -14.16 7.38 5.64
N PHE A 59 -14.24 8.05 6.80
CA PHE A 59 -15.43 8.82 7.19
C PHE A 59 -15.18 10.32 7.41
N ILE A 60 -13.93 10.74 7.67
CA ILE A 60 -13.62 12.13 8.06
C ILE A 60 -12.96 12.89 6.91
N ARG A 61 -12.10 12.23 6.14
CA ARG A 61 -11.51 12.84 4.94
C ARG A 61 -12.62 13.24 3.97
N THR A 62 -12.49 14.45 3.43
CA THR A 62 -13.46 15.03 2.51
C THR A 62 -13.52 14.24 1.20
N GLU A 63 -14.67 14.23 0.51
CA GLU A 63 -14.98 13.57 -0.78
C GLU A 63 -14.13 14.00 -1.99
N ARG A 64 -12.90 14.48 -1.78
CA ARG A 64 -12.01 14.95 -2.85
C ARG A 64 -11.32 13.80 -3.59
N HIS A 65 -11.22 12.63 -2.97
CA HIS A 65 -10.55 11.46 -3.54
C HIS A 65 -11.49 10.25 -3.53
N SER A 66 -11.15 9.24 -4.32
CA SER A 66 -11.83 7.95 -4.22
C SER A 66 -11.48 7.26 -2.90
N ILE A 67 -12.41 6.43 -2.41
CA ILE A 67 -12.17 5.64 -1.20
C ILE A 67 -10.98 4.67 -1.36
N VAL A 68 -10.72 4.22 -2.58
CA VAL A 68 -9.58 3.35 -2.90
C VAL A 68 -8.27 4.10 -2.68
N PHE A 69 -8.18 5.35 -3.15
CA PHE A 69 -7.03 6.21 -2.91
C PHE A 69 -6.81 6.45 -1.42
N ASP A 70 -7.85 6.88 -0.70
CA ASP A 70 -7.72 7.22 0.72
C ASP A 70 -7.31 6.00 1.57
N LEU A 71 -7.82 4.80 1.26
CA LEU A 71 -7.41 3.56 1.92
C LEU A 71 -5.97 3.17 1.59
N MET A 72 -5.53 3.33 0.34
CA MET A 72 -4.14 3.07 -0.05
C MET A 72 -3.18 4.06 0.61
N GLU A 73 -3.54 5.33 0.70
CA GLU A 73 -2.72 6.32 1.39
C GLU A 73 -2.63 6.04 2.90
N TRP A 74 -3.74 5.63 3.52
CA TRP A 74 -3.76 5.17 4.89
C TRP A 74 -2.82 3.98 5.09
N ALA A 75 -2.92 2.96 4.23
CA ALA A 75 -2.09 1.76 4.29
C ALA A 75 -0.60 2.09 4.17
N ARG A 76 -0.24 2.92 3.19
CA ARG A 76 1.13 3.38 3.00
C ARG A 76 1.68 4.12 4.22
N SER A 77 0.82 4.83 4.94
CA SER A 77 1.24 5.65 6.09
C SER A 77 1.31 4.86 7.40
N CYS A 78 0.51 3.80 7.56
CA CYS A 78 0.36 3.09 8.82
C CYS A 78 0.90 1.65 8.78
N LEU A 79 0.99 1.04 7.58
CA LEU A 79 1.23 -0.39 7.38
C LEU A 79 2.41 -0.68 6.43
N ALA A 80 3.07 0.34 5.89
CA ALA A 80 4.18 0.12 4.96
C ALA A 80 5.35 -0.59 5.64
N HIS A 81 5.61 -1.82 5.20
CA HIS A 81 6.71 -2.65 5.69
C HIS A 81 7.92 -2.51 4.77
N THR A 82 9.05 -2.08 5.35
CA THR A 82 10.33 -1.94 4.62
C THR A 82 11.51 -2.63 5.30
N PRO A 83 11.37 -3.90 5.76
CA PRO A 83 12.36 -4.56 6.60
C PRO A 83 13.72 -4.80 5.92
N TYR A 84 13.76 -4.89 4.59
CA TYR A 84 14.97 -5.22 3.85
C TYR A 84 15.56 -4.05 3.07
N VAL A 85 14.99 -2.84 3.18
CA VAL A 85 15.41 -1.68 2.36
C VAL A 85 16.88 -1.34 2.58
N ASP A 86 17.34 -1.28 3.81
CA ASP A 86 18.73 -0.95 4.13
C ASP A 86 19.69 -2.05 3.66
N GLU A 87 19.34 -3.31 3.89
CA GLU A 87 20.10 -4.47 3.43
C GLU A 87 20.27 -4.44 1.90
N ILE A 88 19.16 -4.38 1.17
CA ILE A 88 19.14 -4.40 -0.29
C ILE A 88 19.89 -3.20 -0.86
N THR A 89 19.64 -1.99 -0.34
CA THR A 89 20.32 -0.75 -0.80
C THR A 89 21.83 -0.86 -0.67
N ASN A 90 22.33 -1.49 0.39
CA ASN A 90 23.75 -1.69 0.60
C ASN A 90 24.38 -2.70 -0.38
N LEU A 91 23.57 -3.62 -0.92
CA LEU A 91 23.99 -4.71 -1.81
C LEU A 91 23.74 -4.43 -3.31
N LEU A 92 22.91 -3.45 -3.67
CA LEU A 92 22.65 -3.03 -5.06
C LEU A 92 23.83 -2.25 -5.67
N ARG A 93 24.99 -2.90 -5.77
CA ARG A 93 26.23 -2.38 -6.34
C ARG A 93 26.94 -3.47 -7.15
N ALA A 94 27.69 -3.10 -8.18
CA ALA A 94 28.33 -4.07 -9.09
C ALA A 94 29.26 -5.06 -8.37
N ASP A 95 29.94 -4.62 -7.31
CA ASP A 95 30.84 -5.44 -6.50
C ASP A 95 30.11 -6.33 -5.48
N LYS A 96 28.86 -6.03 -5.11
CA LYS A 96 28.12 -6.69 -4.03
C LYS A 96 26.86 -7.44 -4.46
N ILE A 97 26.38 -7.25 -5.68
CA ILE A 97 25.10 -7.81 -6.16
C ILE A 97 25.01 -9.33 -6.04
N GLN A 98 26.14 -10.02 -6.17
CA GLN A 98 26.26 -11.48 -5.98
C GLN A 98 25.93 -11.95 -4.56
N LEU A 99 25.97 -11.07 -3.56
CA LEU A 99 25.64 -11.36 -2.15
C LEU A 99 24.17 -11.05 -1.82
N LEU A 100 23.40 -10.50 -2.77
CA LEU A 100 22.01 -10.13 -2.56
C LEU A 100 21.16 -11.38 -2.32
N ASP A 101 20.45 -11.42 -1.20
CA ASP A 101 19.41 -12.41 -0.97
C ASP A 101 18.20 -12.10 -1.88
N LYS A 102 17.95 -13.00 -2.85
CA LYS A 102 16.86 -12.86 -3.80
C LYS A 102 15.48 -12.93 -3.14
N SER A 103 15.33 -13.72 -2.07
CA SER A 103 14.08 -13.85 -1.33
C SER A 103 13.74 -12.54 -0.63
N HIS A 104 14.71 -11.95 0.08
CA HIS A 104 14.55 -10.64 0.71
C HIS A 104 14.24 -9.55 -0.32
N PHE A 105 14.95 -9.57 -1.45
CA PHE A 105 14.72 -8.64 -2.55
C PHE A 105 13.27 -8.69 -3.05
N TRP A 106 12.79 -9.86 -3.46
CA TRP A 106 11.44 -10.00 -4.02
C TRP A 106 10.35 -9.75 -2.99
N LYS A 107 10.55 -10.18 -1.73
CA LYS A 107 9.66 -9.83 -0.63
C LYS A 107 9.55 -8.31 -0.46
N GLN A 108 10.66 -7.59 -0.50
CA GLN A 108 10.64 -6.12 -0.42
C GLN A 108 9.95 -5.47 -1.62
N ILE A 109 10.12 -6.00 -2.83
CA ILE A 109 9.39 -5.53 -4.02
C ILE A 109 7.88 -5.70 -3.84
N ILE A 110 7.42 -6.88 -3.38
CA ILE A 110 6.00 -7.13 -3.10
C ILE A 110 5.49 -6.13 -2.07
N LEU A 111 6.19 -5.92 -0.95
CA LEU A 111 5.79 -4.97 0.08
C LEU A 111 5.71 -3.53 -0.43
N PHE A 112 6.65 -3.10 -1.29
CA PHE A 112 6.55 -1.80 -1.94
C PHE A 112 5.32 -1.69 -2.83
N VAL A 113 5.02 -2.72 -3.64
CA VAL A 113 3.85 -2.71 -4.53
C VAL A 113 2.54 -2.69 -3.74
N LEU A 114 2.42 -3.52 -2.70
CA LEU A 114 1.23 -3.55 -1.83
C LEU A 114 1.03 -2.24 -1.06
N SER A 115 2.11 -1.50 -0.77
CA SER A 115 2.07 -0.21 -0.09
C SER A 115 1.94 0.99 -1.04
N GLY A 116 1.81 0.77 -2.35
CA GLY A 116 1.75 1.85 -3.35
C GLY A 116 3.08 2.59 -3.59
N MET A 117 4.21 2.06 -3.10
CA MET A 117 5.55 2.63 -3.26
C MET A 117 6.18 2.22 -4.62
N PHE A 118 5.45 2.45 -5.72
CA PHE A 118 5.82 1.97 -7.06
C PHE A 118 7.17 2.50 -7.54
N ASN A 119 7.49 3.76 -7.23
CA ASN A 119 8.77 4.36 -7.58
C ASN A 119 9.95 3.65 -6.90
N SER A 120 9.83 3.32 -5.61
CA SER A 120 10.86 2.57 -4.88
C SER A 120 11.08 1.19 -5.49
N ALA A 121 9.99 0.47 -5.78
CA ALA A 121 10.05 -0.82 -6.46
C ALA A 121 10.70 -0.71 -7.85
N ALA A 122 10.30 0.27 -8.65
CA ALA A 122 10.88 0.51 -9.97
C ALA A 122 12.38 0.81 -9.91
N THR A 123 12.83 1.64 -8.97
CA THR A 123 14.26 1.93 -8.78
C THR A 123 15.06 0.68 -8.41
N PHE A 124 14.55 -0.14 -7.49
CA PHE A 124 15.23 -1.38 -7.07
C PHE A 124 15.33 -2.37 -8.21
N LEU A 125 14.23 -2.59 -8.94
CA LEU A 125 14.17 -3.49 -10.09
C LEU A 125 15.05 -3.03 -11.25
N ASP A 126 15.05 -1.74 -11.57
CA ASP A 126 15.89 -1.18 -12.63
C ASP A 126 17.38 -1.33 -12.30
N THR A 127 17.77 -1.00 -11.06
CA THR A 127 19.15 -1.14 -10.60
C THR A 127 19.59 -2.59 -10.61
N CYS A 128 18.81 -3.49 -10.00
CA CYS A 128 19.12 -4.91 -9.97
C CYS A 128 19.15 -5.53 -11.39
N GLY A 129 18.15 -5.22 -12.22
CA GLY A 129 18.07 -5.70 -13.60
C GLY A 129 19.25 -5.23 -14.46
N LYS A 130 19.73 -4.00 -14.28
CA LYS A 130 20.95 -3.51 -14.96
C LYS A 130 22.20 -4.27 -14.52
N LEU A 131 22.36 -4.53 -13.22
CA LEU A 131 23.53 -5.23 -12.67
C LEU A 131 23.55 -6.71 -13.05
N THR A 132 22.38 -7.36 -13.05
CA THR A 132 22.23 -8.81 -13.32
C THR A 132 21.94 -9.13 -14.80
N GLN A 133 21.73 -8.09 -15.62
CA GLN A 133 21.24 -8.20 -16.99
C GLN A 133 19.88 -8.93 -17.13
N ASP A 134 19.07 -8.95 -16.07
CA ASP A 134 17.72 -9.54 -16.10
C ASP A 134 16.74 -8.62 -16.86
N ASN A 135 16.25 -9.09 -18.01
CA ASN A 135 15.31 -8.35 -18.83
C ASN A 135 13.91 -8.29 -18.20
N ALA A 136 13.44 -9.33 -17.50
CA ALA A 136 12.12 -9.31 -16.86
C ALA A 136 12.05 -8.24 -15.77
N MET A 137 13.12 -8.11 -14.96
CA MET A 137 13.23 -7.02 -13.97
C MET A 137 13.20 -5.63 -14.63
N LYS A 138 13.93 -5.44 -15.74
CA LYS A 138 13.94 -4.16 -16.49
C LYS A 138 12.58 -3.84 -17.10
N GLN A 139 11.85 -4.84 -17.60
CA GLN A 139 10.50 -4.63 -18.14
C GLN A 139 9.51 -4.30 -17.01
N LEU A 140 9.63 -4.97 -15.87
CA LEU A 140 8.75 -4.73 -14.73
C LEU A 140 9.00 -3.35 -14.10
N SER A 141 10.25 -2.89 -14.04
CA SER A 141 10.56 -1.53 -13.57
C SER A 141 9.93 -0.45 -14.44
N GLN A 142 9.87 -0.65 -15.76
CA GLN A 142 9.21 0.26 -16.71
C GLN A 142 7.68 0.26 -16.57
N VAL A 143 7.09 -0.85 -16.14
CA VAL A 143 5.66 -0.91 -15.81
C VAL A 143 5.40 -0.09 -14.54
N LEU A 144 6.14 -0.38 -13.48
CA LEU A 144 5.95 0.24 -12.17
C LEU A 144 6.21 1.75 -12.18
N SER A 145 7.19 2.24 -12.95
CA SER A 145 7.49 3.67 -13.05
C SER A 145 6.37 4.50 -13.70
N LYS A 146 5.39 3.85 -14.33
CA LYS A 146 4.21 4.49 -14.93
C LYS A 146 2.99 4.45 -14.04
N LEU A 147 3.04 3.73 -12.92
CA LEU A 147 1.94 3.67 -11.96
C LEU A 147 2.09 4.78 -10.94
N ASN A 148 0.97 5.42 -10.63
CA ASN A 148 0.87 6.34 -9.50
C ASN A 148 -0.48 6.09 -8.81
N MET A 149 -0.52 6.20 -7.48
CA MET A 149 -1.77 6.12 -6.73
C MET A 149 -2.74 7.23 -7.14
N ASP A 150 -2.23 8.41 -7.51
CA ASP A 150 -3.07 9.54 -7.95
C ASP A 150 -3.91 9.21 -9.19
N MET A 151 -3.59 8.12 -9.90
CA MET A 151 -4.39 7.63 -11.02
C MET A 151 -5.79 7.16 -10.59
N LEU A 152 -6.09 7.05 -9.30
CA LEU A 152 -7.42 6.68 -8.80
C LEU A 152 -8.18 7.88 -8.20
N ASN A 153 -7.72 9.11 -8.41
CA ASN A 153 -8.37 10.31 -7.86
C ASN A 153 -9.50 10.86 -8.73
N ASP A 154 -9.55 10.51 -10.01
CA ASP A 154 -10.63 10.89 -10.92
C ASP A 154 -10.94 9.78 -11.93
N ASP A 155 -12.11 9.86 -12.56
CA ASP A 155 -12.59 8.82 -13.49
C ASP A 155 -11.67 8.64 -14.70
N ASN A 156 -11.12 9.72 -15.27
CA ASN A 156 -10.29 9.63 -16.46
C ASN A 156 -8.96 8.94 -16.15
N SER A 157 -8.31 9.35 -15.06
CA SER A 157 -7.06 8.73 -14.62
C SER A 157 -7.26 7.27 -14.19
N THR A 158 -8.45 6.94 -13.67
CA THR A 158 -8.82 5.55 -13.31
C THR A 158 -8.92 4.67 -14.56
N GLU A 159 -9.47 5.19 -15.66
CA GLU A 159 -9.48 4.46 -16.94
C GLU A 159 -8.07 4.28 -17.53
N ASP A 160 -7.19 5.25 -17.35
CA ASP A 160 -5.78 5.12 -17.74
C ASP A 160 -5.08 4.02 -16.94
N PHE A 161 -5.36 3.93 -15.63
CA PHE A 161 -4.86 2.86 -14.77
C PHE A 161 -5.36 1.49 -15.25
N ILE A 162 -6.66 1.33 -15.45
CA ILE A 162 -7.25 0.07 -15.96
C ILE A 162 -6.67 -0.30 -17.33
N THR A 163 -6.44 0.69 -18.19
CA THR A 163 -5.79 0.48 -19.49
C THR A 163 -4.35 0.02 -19.33
N ALA A 164 -3.61 0.55 -18.36
CA ALA A 164 -2.27 0.08 -18.01
C ALA A 164 -2.31 -1.37 -17.50
N GLN A 165 -3.25 -1.72 -16.61
CA GLN A 165 -3.42 -3.11 -16.12
C GLN A 165 -3.66 -4.10 -17.26
N LYS A 166 -4.54 -3.77 -18.22
CA LYS A 166 -4.79 -4.60 -19.41
C LYS A 166 -3.53 -4.82 -20.25
N LYS A 167 -2.67 -3.80 -20.36
CA LYS A 167 -1.36 -3.94 -21.05
C LYS A 167 -0.46 -4.90 -20.30
N VAL A 168 -0.37 -4.80 -18.98
CA VAL A 168 0.42 -5.72 -18.14
C VAL A 168 -0.10 -7.16 -18.25
N GLN A 169 -1.43 -7.35 -18.24
CA GLN A 169 -2.04 -8.65 -18.45
C GLN A 169 -1.66 -9.25 -19.81
N LYS A 170 -1.62 -8.44 -20.87
CA LYS A 170 -1.16 -8.87 -22.19
C LYS A 170 0.33 -9.27 -22.17
N MET A 171 1.18 -8.50 -21.49
CA MET A 171 2.61 -8.80 -21.32
C MET A 171 2.82 -10.15 -20.62
N CYS A 172 2.05 -10.41 -19.56
CA CYS A 172 2.05 -11.71 -18.86
C CYS A 172 1.69 -12.85 -19.83
N ARG A 173 0.59 -12.72 -20.58
CA ARG A 173 0.14 -13.73 -21.55
C ARG A 173 1.12 -13.97 -22.69
N SER A 174 1.87 -12.95 -23.09
CA SER A 174 2.92 -13.08 -24.12
C SER A 174 4.25 -13.64 -23.60
N GLY A 175 4.34 -14.01 -22.32
CA GLY A 175 5.56 -14.54 -21.73
C GLY A 175 6.65 -13.49 -21.51
N THR A 176 6.31 -12.20 -21.42
CA THR A 176 7.30 -11.12 -21.24
C THR A 176 8.15 -11.30 -19.97
N PHE A 177 7.57 -11.88 -18.92
CA PHE A 177 8.24 -12.12 -17.64
C PHE A 177 8.63 -13.60 -17.43
N GLN A 178 8.55 -14.46 -18.45
CA GLN A 178 8.76 -15.91 -18.30
C GLN A 178 10.15 -16.30 -17.76
N SER A 179 11.13 -15.39 -17.81
CA SER A 179 12.48 -15.62 -17.28
C SER A 179 12.59 -15.45 -15.76
N SER A 180 11.56 -14.91 -15.08
CA SER A 180 11.48 -14.80 -13.62
C SER A 180 10.04 -14.99 -13.16
N GLU A 181 9.81 -16.06 -12.40
CA GLU A 181 8.51 -16.36 -11.80
C GLU A 181 8.06 -15.25 -10.85
N GLU A 182 9.00 -14.65 -10.10
CA GLU A 182 8.70 -13.57 -9.18
C GLU A 182 8.32 -12.28 -9.92
N ALA A 183 8.99 -11.95 -11.01
CA ALA A 183 8.60 -10.83 -11.87
C ALA A 183 7.21 -11.05 -12.48
N GLN A 184 6.91 -12.28 -12.91
CA GLN A 184 5.61 -12.68 -13.42
C GLN A 184 4.52 -12.56 -12.33
N ASN A 185 4.81 -12.97 -11.10
CA ASN A 185 3.88 -12.85 -9.98
C ASN A 185 3.57 -11.39 -9.64
N VAL A 186 4.59 -10.52 -9.54
CA VAL A 186 4.38 -9.08 -9.30
C VAL A 186 3.60 -8.44 -10.45
N ALA A 187 3.87 -8.82 -11.70
CA ALA A 187 3.11 -8.34 -12.84
C ALA A 187 1.64 -8.78 -12.81
N LEU A 188 1.34 -9.99 -12.32
CA LEU A 188 -0.03 -10.47 -12.13
C LEU A 188 -0.77 -9.68 -11.04
N ILE A 189 -0.12 -9.35 -9.92
CA ILE A 189 -0.66 -8.45 -8.90
C ILE A 189 -1.06 -7.11 -9.53
N ILE A 190 -0.13 -6.49 -10.28
CA ILE A 190 -0.40 -5.22 -10.97
C ILE A 190 -1.56 -5.34 -11.96
N ALA A 191 -1.67 -6.48 -12.65
CA ALA A 191 -2.74 -6.76 -13.61
C ALA A 191 -4.11 -7.01 -12.96
N GLY A 192 -4.20 -7.02 -11.62
CA GLY A 192 -5.45 -7.27 -10.90
C GLY A 192 -5.80 -8.75 -10.78
N ASP A 193 -4.84 -9.65 -10.91
CA ASP A 193 -5.06 -11.09 -10.70
C ASP A 193 -5.30 -11.38 -9.22
N VAL A 194 -6.51 -11.85 -8.91
CA VAL A 194 -6.97 -12.06 -7.53
C VAL A 194 -6.14 -13.11 -6.80
N GLU A 195 -5.73 -14.18 -7.47
CA GLU A 195 -4.97 -15.26 -6.83
C GLU A 195 -3.53 -14.82 -6.54
N ALA A 196 -2.91 -14.05 -7.43
CA ALA A 196 -1.61 -13.43 -7.18
C ALA A 196 -1.67 -12.43 -6.00
N ILE A 197 -2.72 -11.62 -5.91
CA ILE A 197 -2.95 -10.69 -4.79
C ILE A 197 -3.12 -11.47 -3.48
N LYS A 198 -3.98 -12.49 -3.46
CA LYS A 198 -4.18 -13.36 -2.28
C LYS A 198 -2.90 -14.07 -1.86
N SER A 199 -2.12 -14.56 -2.80
CA SER A 199 -0.82 -15.19 -2.52
C SER A 199 0.16 -14.21 -1.88
N ALA A 200 0.05 -12.91 -2.18
CA ALA A 200 0.87 -11.88 -1.55
C ALA A 200 0.56 -11.68 -0.05
N ALA A 201 -0.61 -12.12 0.43
CA ALA A 201 -1.00 -12.07 1.84
C ALA A 201 -0.02 -12.79 2.77
N ALA A 202 0.68 -13.81 2.27
CA ALA A 202 1.73 -14.51 3.03
C ALA A 202 2.91 -13.61 3.43
N ASN A 203 3.03 -12.41 2.85
CA ASN A 203 4.06 -11.42 3.19
C ASN A 203 3.59 -10.41 4.25
N LEU A 204 2.32 -10.44 4.63
CA LEU A 204 1.69 -9.49 5.54
C LEU A 204 1.44 -10.14 6.90
N GLU A 205 1.45 -9.34 7.96
CA GLU A 205 1.24 -9.84 9.32
C GLU A 205 -0.26 -10.00 9.63
N ASN A 206 -1.08 -9.07 9.11
CA ASN A 206 -2.51 -9.06 9.37
C ASN A 206 -3.33 -9.07 8.07
N TRP A 207 -4.48 -9.76 8.11
CA TRP A 207 -5.37 -9.92 6.96
C TRP A 207 -5.87 -8.58 6.38
N PHE A 208 -6.10 -7.58 7.24
CA PHE A 208 -6.67 -6.29 6.84
C PHE A 208 -5.67 -5.44 6.03
N GLU A 209 -4.37 -5.74 6.12
CA GLU A 209 -3.33 -5.04 5.36
C GLU A 209 -3.45 -5.29 3.85
N LEU A 210 -4.11 -6.38 3.45
CA LEU A 210 -4.32 -6.72 2.05
C LEU A 210 -5.56 -6.04 1.47
N VAL A 211 -6.48 -5.50 2.29
CA VAL A 211 -7.71 -4.87 1.80
C VAL A 211 -7.41 -3.67 0.88
N PRO A 212 -6.55 -2.70 1.26
CA PRO A 212 -6.22 -1.57 0.40
C PRO A 212 -5.60 -1.97 -0.95
N PRO A 213 -4.54 -2.81 -1.04
CA PRO A 213 -3.99 -3.22 -2.33
C PRO A 213 -4.97 -4.09 -3.13
N TYR A 214 -5.81 -4.90 -2.48
CA TYR A 214 -6.87 -5.63 -3.18
C TYR A 214 -7.83 -4.66 -3.88
N LEU A 215 -8.30 -3.62 -3.18
CA LEU A 215 -9.15 -2.60 -3.79
C LEU A 215 -8.42 -1.88 -4.92
N PHE A 216 -7.15 -1.50 -4.72
CA PHE A 216 -6.36 -0.79 -5.71
C PHE A 216 -6.20 -1.57 -7.02
N PHE A 217 -5.85 -2.86 -6.95
CA PHE A 217 -5.55 -3.65 -8.14
C PHE A 217 -6.76 -4.40 -8.70
N ALA A 218 -7.63 -4.96 -7.86
CA ALA A 218 -8.75 -5.78 -8.32
C ALA A 218 -10.07 -5.01 -8.45
N GLN A 219 -10.27 -3.94 -7.68
CA GLN A 219 -11.51 -3.16 -7.65
C GLN A 219 -11.26 -1.64 -7.68
N PRO A 220 -10.50 -1.10 -8.66
CA PRO A 220 -10.06 0.31 -8.65
C PRO A 220 -11.21 1.33 -8.70
N ARG A 221 -12.42 0.89 -9.08
CA ARG A 221 -13.65 1.71 -9.11
C ARG A 221 -14.54 1.51 -7.88
N ALA A 222 -14.05 0.84 -6.84
CA ALA A 222 -14.85 0.58 -5.65
C ALA A 222 -15.29 1.89 -5.00
N THR A 223 -16.55 1.92 -4.57
CA THR A 223 -17.14 3.03 -3.83
C THR A 223 -17.33 2.64 -2.37
N LEU A 224 -17.50 3.64 -1.49
CA LEU A 224 -17.69 3.41 -0.06
C LEU A 224 -18.84 2.43 0.24
N PRO A 225 -20.03 2.50 -0.40
CA PRO A 225 -21.09 1.53 -0.16
C PRO A 225 -20.74 0.08 -0.53
N GLN A 226 -19.84 -0.12 -1.49
CA GLN A 226 -19.46 -1.44 -2.00
C GLN A 226 -18.39 -2.13 -1.14
N LEU A 227 -17.67 -1.40 -0.29
CA LEU A 227 -16.56 -1.94 0.50
C LEU A 227 -16.98 -3.17 1.33
N ARG A 228 -18.15 -3.11 1.95
CA ARG A 228 -18.67 -4.19 2.81
C ARG A 228 -18.75 -5.51 2.05
N ASP A 229 -19.22 -5.48 0.82
CA ASP A 229 -19.47 -6.68 0.03
C ASP A 229 -18.16 -7.19 -0.58
N ILE A 230 -17.29 -6.28 -1.04
CA ILE A 230 -15.97 -6.61 -1.59
C ILE A 230 -15.08 -7.33 -0.56
N VAL A 231 -15.02 -6.82 0.68
CA VAL A 231 -14.17 -7.41 1.73
C VAL A 231 -14.66 -8.80 2.12
N LYS A 232 -15.98 -9.06 2.10
CA LYS A 232 -16.54 -10.38 2.41
C LYS A 232 -16.16 -11.45 1.38
N VAL A 233 -16.21 -11.11 0.09
CA VAL A 233 -15.93 -12.06 -1.00
C VAL A 233 -14.44 -12.42 -1.09
N SER A 234 -13.57 -11.57 -0.55
CA SER A 234 -12.12 -11.67 -0.79
C SER A 234 -11.37 -12.51 0.25
N TYR A 235 -11.93 -12.72 1.45
CA TYR A 235 -11.22 -13.34 2.59
C TYR A 235 -11.97 -14.49 3.30
N PHE A 236 -13.19 -14.84 2.88
CA PHE A 236 -14.03 -15.81 3.59
C PHE A 236 -14.43 -17.06 2.77
N ASP A 237 -13.69 -17.36 1.71
CA ASP A 237 -13.75 -18.66 1.02
C ASP A 237 -12.50 -19.50 1.33
#